data_AF-A0A843D337-F1
#
_entry.id   AF-A0A843D337-F1
#
_cell.length_a   1.000
_cell.length_b   1.000
_cell.length_c   1.000
_cell.angle_alpha   90.00
_cell.angle_beta   90.00
_cell.angle_gamma   90.00
#
_symmetry.space_group_name_H-M   'P 1'
#
loop_
_entity.id
_entity.type
_entity.pdbx_description
1 polymer ?
#
loop_
_entity_poly.entity_id
_entity_poly.type
_entity_poly.pdbx_seq_one_letter_code
_entity_poly.pdbx_strand_id
1 'polypeptide(L)'
;MLEARIYVGLRDKDTHEQHYDTERYKEMLKEICLKYRAPFSVQVMEGGYFHQDGTWVDEYSLLITLLGTPRKTVYNIANDVCNMFNQESVIITCTSVLDFTIASGKMSTTDRILMRIRSLFDI
;
A
#
# COMPACT_ATOMS: atom_id res chain seq x y z
N MET A 1 4.81 -13.81 0.94
CA MET A 1 4.02 -12.90 0.09
C MET A 1 4.74 -11.56 -0.01
N LEU A 2 4.62 -10.83 -1.13
CA LEU A 2 5.19 -9.48 -1.25
C LEU A 2 4.21 -8.46 -0.65
N GLU A 3 4.70 -7.59 0.22
CA GLU A 3 4.06 -6.32 0.53
C GLU A 3 4.83 -5.22 -0.18
N ALA A 4 4.14 -4.44 -1.02
CA ALA A 4 4.70 -3.26 -1.66
C ALA A 4 3.95 -2.02 -1.18
N ARG A 5 4.70 -0.96 -0.88
CA ARG A 5 4.17 0.34 -0.49
C ARG A 5 4.60 1.39 -1.49
N ILE A 6 3.66 2.17 -2.01
CA ILE A 6 3.92 3.27 -2.94
C ILE A 6 3.54 4.57 -2.23
N TYR A 7 4.50 5.49 -2.10
CA TYR A 7 4.30 6.83 -1.56
C TYR A 7 4.29 7.83 -2.71
N VAL A 8 3.28 8.69 -2.75
CA VAL A 8 3.10 9.71 -3.79
C VAL A 8 2.68 11.04 -3.16
N GLY A 9 3.36 12.12 -3.54
CA GLY A 9 3.00 13.49 -3.16
C GLY A 9 1.76 13.98 -3.93
N LEU A 10 1.05 14.97 -3.38
CA LEU A 10 -0.15 15.53 -3.99
C LEU A 10 0.07 16.88 -4.67
N ARG A 11 1.23 17.51 -4.47
CA ARG A 11 1.59 18.77 -5.12
C ARG A 11 2.19 18.47 -6.49
N ASP A 12 1.61 19.06 -7.52
CA ASP A 12 2.09 18.97 -8.89
C ASP A 12 3.56 19.44 -8.98
N LYS A 13 4.39 18.72 -9.74
CA LYS A 13 5.83 19.01 -9.80
C LYS A 13 6.17 20.36 -10.46
N ASP A 14 5.30 20.83 -11.35
CA ASP A 14 5.54 22.02 -12.17
C ASP A 14 4.96 23.27 -11.49
N THR A 15 3.81 23.14 -10.83
CA THR A 15 3.13 24.27 -10.16
C THR A 15 3.38 24.35 -8.65
N HIS A 16 3.79 23.24 -8.04
CA HIS A 16 3.89 23.06 -6.58
C HIS A 16 2.56 23.22 -5.83
N GLU A 17 1.44 23.15 -6.55
CA GLU A 17 0.09 23.25 -6.01
C GLU A 17 -0.61 21.89 -5.99
N GLN A 18 -1.47 21.70 -5.00
CA GLN A 18 -2.38 20.57 -4.97
C GLN A 18 -3.67 20.96 -5.73
N HIS A 19 -3.86 20.40 -6.92
CA HIS A 19 -4.96 20.81 -7.81
C HIS A 19 -6.34 20.25 -7.42
N TYR A 20 -6.38 19.15 -6.67
CA TYR A 20 -7.61 18.52 -6.19
C TYR A 20 -7.55 18.27 -4.69
N ASP A 21 -8.71 18.17 -4.03
CA ASP A 21 -8.71 17.70 -2.64
C ASP A 21 -8.18 16.26 -2.52
N THR A 22 -7.76 15.90 -1.29
CA THR A 22 -7.16 14.59 -1.00
C THR A 22 -8.11 13.43 -1.30
N GLU A 23 -9.42 13.61 -1.17
CA GLU A 23 -10.41 12.56 -1.46
C GLU A 23 -10.49 12.28 -2.95
N ARG A 24 -10.42 13.30 -3.80
CA ARG A 24 -10.36 13.13 -5.25
C ARG A 24 -9.11 12.36 -5.68
N TYR A 25 -7.96 12.64 -5.09
CA TYR A 25 -6.75 11.85 -5.36
C TYR A 25 -6.90 10.38 -4.92
N LYS A 26 -7.57 10.10 -3.80
CA LYS A 26 -7.87 8.72 -3.37
C LYS A 26 -8.78 8.00 -4.37
N GLU A 27 -9.76 8.69 -4.95
CA GLU A 27 -10.62 8.13 -6.01
C GLU A 27 -9.83 7.77 -7.26
N MET A 28 -8.99 8.69 -7.75
CA MET A 28 -8.14 8.47 -8.93
C MET A 28 -7.18 7.28 -8.71
N LEU A 29 -6.60 7.20 -7.52
CA LEU A 29 -5.72 6.10 -7.14
C LEU A 29 -6.47 4.76 -7.08
N LYS A 30 -7.70 4.77 -6.54
CA LYS A 30 -8.59 3.61 -6.55
C LYS A 30 -8.91 3.15 -7.97
N GLU A 31 -9.19 4.06 -8.90
CA GLU A 31 -9.41 3.74 -10.32
C GLU A 31 -8.19 3.04 -10.94
N ILE A 32 -6.98 3.54 -10.67
CA ILE A 32 -5.73 2.90 -11.11
C ILE A 32 -5.62 1.48 -10.53
N CYS A 33 -5.78 1.30 -9.22
CA CYS A 33 -5.66 -0.02 -8.60
C CYS A 33 -6.71 -1.02 -9.14
N LEU A 34 -7.95 -0.56 -9.37
CA LEU A 34 -9.02 -1.38 -9.96
C LEU A 34 -8.69 -1.83 -11.39
N LYS A 35 -8.09 -0.96 -12.22
CA LYS A 35 -7.61 -1.31 -13.57
C LYS A 35 -6.66 -2.52 -13.56
N TYR A 36 -5.82 -2.64 -12.53
CA TYR A 36 -4.87 -3.75 -12.37
C TYR A 36 -5.42 -4.93 -11.56
N ARG A 37 -6.67 -4.84 -11.07
CA ARG A 37 -7.27 -5.81 -10.13
C ARG A 37 -6.36 -6.09 -8.92
N ALA A 38 -5.62 -5.08 -8.48
CA ALA A 38 -4.69 -5.21 -7.37
C ALA A 38 -5.43 -4.95 -6.05
N PRO A 39 -5.42 -5.87 -5.08
CA PRO A 39 -5.94 -5.60 -3.75
C PRO A 39 -5.04 -4.58 -3.04
N PHE A 40 -5.66 -3.56 -2.43
CA PHE A 40 -4.93 -2.43 -1.89
C PHE A 40 -5.61 -1.81 -0.67
N SER A 41 -4.82 -1.10 0.13
CA SER A 41 -5.30 -0.12 1.11
C SER A 41 -4.63 1.24 0.86
N VAL A 42 -5.27 2.32 1.30
CA VAL A 42 -4.79 3.70 1.12
C VAL A 42 -4.79 4.41 2.46
N GLN A 43 -3.72 5.15 2.74
CA GLN A 43 -3.60 6.04 3.89
C GLN A 43 -3.24 7.45 3.41
N VAL A 44 -3.79 8.46 4.09
CA VAL A 44 -3.34 9.85 3.95
C VAL A 44 -2.18 10.06 4.91
N MET A 45 -1.09 10.57 4.38
CA MET A 45 0.11 10.93 5.13
C MET A 45 0.22 12.45 5.16
N GLU A 46 0.30 12.99 6.36
CA GLU A 46 0.47 14.43 6.59
C GLU A 46 1.90 14.67 7.08
N GLY A 47 2.58 15.61 6.45
CA GLY A 47 3.94 15.96 6.82
C GLY A 47 4.37 17.25 6.17
N GLY A 48 5.67 17.40 6.02
CA GLY A 48 6.26 18.55 5.38
C GLY A 48 7.77 18.46 5.32
N TYR A 49 8.37 19.42 4.64
CA TYR A 49 9.81 19.52 4.49
C TYR A 49 10.27 20.97 4.61
N PHE A 50 11.57 21.15 4.83
CA PHE A 50 12.21 22.46 4.79
C PHE A 50 12.84 22.67 3.42
N HIS A 51 12.58 23.83 2.81
CA HIS A 51 13.40 24.33 1.71
C HIS A 51 14.81 24.70 2.21
N GLN A 52 15.74 24.90 1.28
CA GLN A 52 17.12 25.26 1.59
C GLN A 52 17.25 26.61 2.34
N ASP A 53 16.26 27.49 2.18
CA ASP A 53 16.16 28.77 2.87
C ASP A 53 15.57 28.66 4.29
N GLY A 54 15.21 27.44 4.73
CA GLY A 54 14.60 27.18 6.03
C GLY A 54 13.07 27.34 6.06
N THR A 55 12.43 27.63 4.92
CA THR A 55 10.97 27.70 4.83
C THR A 55 10.34 26.32 5.00
N TRP A 56 9.41 26.17 5.96
CA TRP A 56 8.61 24.96 6.13
C TRP A 56 7.46 24.90 5.12
N VAL A 57 7.24 23.72 4.53
CA VAL A 57 6.14 23.45 3.62
C VAL A 57 5.35 22.26 4.11
N ASP A 58 4.04 22.45 4.36
CA ASP A 58 3.11 21.36 4.59
C ASP A 58 2.78 20.65 3.27
N GLU A 59 2.86 19.32 3.30
CA GLU A 59 2.57 18.47 2.16
C GLU A 59 1.80 17.23 2.57
N TYR A 60 0.73 16.97 1.82
CA TYR A 60 -0.01 15.72 1.88
C TYR A 60 0.59 14.72 0.89
N SER A 61 0.65 13.46 1.31
CA SER A 61 1.00 12.33 0.46
C SER A 61 -0.03 11.22 0.62
N LEU A 62 -0.15 10.36 -0.38
CA LEU A 62 -0.89 9.11 -0.27
C LEU A 62 0.08 7.93 -0.18
N LEU A 63 -0.24 6.99 0.69
CA LEU A 63 0.43 5.70 0.82
C LEU A 63 -0.50 4.59 0.34
N ILE A 64 -0.10 3.90 -0.72
CA ILE A 64 -0.76 2.70 -1.25
C ILE A 64 -0.04 1.48 -0.70
N THR A 65 -0.76 0.57 -0.04
CA THR A 65 -0.20 -0.74 0.33
C THR A 65 -0.83 -1.83 -0.53
N LEU A 66 0.02 -2.61 -1.21
CA LEU A 66 -0.34 -3.70 -2.11
C LEU A 66 0.18 -5.01 -1.54
N LEU A 67 -0.72 -5.96 -1.26
CA LEU A 67 -0.39 -7.29 -0.73
C LEU A 67 -0.52 -8.35 -1.82
N GLY A 68 0.50 -9.18 -2.00
CA GLY A 68 0.48 -10.27 -2.99
C GLY A 68 0.49 -9.82 -4.44
N THR A 69 0.59 -8.52 -4.71
CA THR A 69 0.63 -7.98 -6.07
C THR A 69 1.98 -8.28 -6.71
N PRO A 70 2.04 -8.85 -7.94
CA PRO A 70 3.30 -9.12 -8.62
C PRO A 70 4.13 -7.85 -8.81
N ARG A 71 5.45 -7.94 -8.62
CA ARG A 71 6.36 -6.79 -8.71
C ARG A 71 6.22 -6.01 -10.02
N LYS A 72 6.04 -6.69 -11.16
CA LYS A 72 5.77 -6.04 -12.46
C LYS A 72 4.51 -5.17 -12.43
N THR A 73 3.44 -5.65 -11.80
CA THR A 73 2.18 -4.91 -11.63
C THR A 73 2.36 -3.73 -10.69
N VAL A 74 3.13 -3.88 -9.61
CA VAL A 74 3.50 -2.76 -8.70
C VAL A 74 4.19 -1.64 -9.48
N TYR A 75 5.18 -1.97 -10.32
CA TYR A 75 5.86 -0.98 -11.17
C TYR A 75 4.91 -0.29 -12.14
N ASN A 76 3.99 -1.02 -12.77
CA ASN A 76 3.02 -0.43 -13.68
C ASN A 76 2.05 0.52 -12.96
N ILE A 77 1.58 0.15 -11.76
CA ILE A 77 0.75 1.02 -10.91
C ILE A 77 1.54 2.28 -10.55
N ALA A 78 2.79 2.14 -10.09
CA ALA A 78 3.64 3.28 -9.73
C ALA A 78 3.85 4.24 -10.91
N ASN A 79 4.06 3.72 -12.13
CA ASN A 79 4.18 4.52 -13.33
C ASN A 79 2.87 5.26 -13.66
N ASP A 80 1.71 4.58 -13.60
CA ASP A 80 0.41 5.21 -13.85
C ASP A 80 0.10 6.28 -12.80
N VAL A 81 0.42 6.04 -11.53
CA VAL A 81 0.27 7.02 -10.45
C VAL A 81 1.15 8.24 -10.69
N CYS A 82 2.45 8.03 -10.99
CA CYS A 82 3.40 9.12 -11.26
C CYS A 82 2.93 10.01 -12.41
N ASN A 83 2.45 9.42 -13.50
CA ASN A 83 1.95 10.16 -14.66
C ASN A 83 0.62 10.88 -14.36
N MET A 84 -0.32 10.18 -13.71
CA MET A 84 -1.66 10.73 -13.42
C MET A 84 -1.60 11.91 -12.44
N PHE A 85 -0.66 11.88 -11.48
CA PHE A 85 -0.51 12.92 -10.46
C PHE A 85 0.51 14.00 -10.87
N ASN A 86 1.03 13.92 -12.10
CA ASN A 86 2.12 14.76 -12.62
C ASN A 86 3.29 14.91 -11.64
N GLN A 87 3.82 13.77 -11.19
CA GLN A 87 4.95 13.71 -10.25
C GLN A 87 6.25 13.41 -11.00
N GLU A 88 7.38 13.87 -10.45
CA GLU A 88 8.71 13.46 -10.93
C GLU A 88 9.03 12.02 -10.57
N SER A 89 8.58 11.58 -9.39
CA SER A 89 8.85 10.25 -8.88
C SER A 89 7.83 9.82 -7.84
N VAL A 90 7.83 8.51 -7.56
CA VAL A 90 7.16 7.91 -6.41
C VAL A 90 8.14 7.00 -5.69
N ILE A 91 7.98 6.84 -4.38
CA ILE A 91 8.85 5.95 -3.60
C ILE A 91 8.16 4.59 -3.46
N ILE A 92 8.90 3.52 -3.77
CA ILE A 92 8.43 2.15 -3.60
C ILE A 92 9.26 1.45 -2.54
N THR A 93 8.63 0.95 -1.48
CA THR A 93 9.27 0.00 -0.55
C THR A 93 8.66 -1.38 -0.71
N CYS A 94 9.49 -2.42 -0.60
CA CYS A 94 9.09 -3.81 -0.75
C CYS A 94 9.58 -4.61 0.43
N THR A 95 8.71 -5.41 1.04
CA THR A 95 9.09 -6.36 2.10
C THR A 95 8.44 -7.72 1.90
N SER A 96 9.03 -8.75 2.49
CA SER A 96 8.46 -10.09 2.55
C SER A 96 7.58 -10.20 3.78
N VAL A 97 6.34 -10.65 3.59
CA VAL A 97 5.40 -10.92 4.69
C VAL A 97 4.96 -12.38 4.69
N LEU A 98 4.68 -12.90 5.87
CA LEU A 98 4.08 -14.21 6.07
C LEU A 98 2.57 -14.11 5.85
N ASP A 99 2.03 -15.06 5.10
CA ASP A 99 0.61 -15.29 4.98
C ASP A 99 0.25 -16.51 5.84
N PHE A 100 -0.80 -16.39 6.64
CA PHE A 100 -1.35 -17.50 7.41
C PHE A 100 -2.80 -17.72 7.01
N THR A 101 -3.05 -18.89 6.42
CA THR A 101 -4.41 -19.32 6.08
C THR A 101 -4.82 -20.47 6.99
N ILE A 102 -5.96 -20.33 7.68
CA ILE A 102 -6.60 -21.45 8.35
C ILE A 102 -7.32 -22.27 7.28
N ALA A 103 -6.98 -23.55 7.15
CA ALA A 103 -7.73 -24.45 6.30
C ALA A 103 -9.19 -24.49 6.80
N SER A 104 -10.11 -23.88 6.08
CA SER A 104 -11.55 -24.02 6.31
C SER A 104 -12.04 -25.37 5.79
N GLY A 105 -11.41 -26.46 6.25
CA GLY A 105 -11.97 -27.79 6.16
C GLY A 105 -12.82 -28.04 7.40
N LYS A 106 -13.93 -28.79 7.28
CA LYS A 106 -14.54 -29.42 8.47
C LYS A 106 -13.47 -30.28 9.12
N MET A 107 -12.83 -29.77 10.19
CA MET A 107 -11.88 -30.54 10.99
C MET A 107 -12.58 -31.80 11.49
N SER A 108 -12.02 -32.96 11.17
CA SER A 108 -12.56 -34.21 11.69
C SER A 108 -12.48 -34.22 13.22
N THR A 109 -13.34 -34.97 13.89
CA THR A 109 -13.28 -35.12 15.36
C THR A 109 -11.89 -35.60 15.81
N THR A 110 -11.24 -36.41 14.98
CA THR A 110 -9.87 -36.93 15.21
C THR A 110 -8.83 -35.80 15.23
N ASP A 111 -8.92 -34.84 14.31
CA ASP A 111 -8.00 -33.70 14.26
C ASP A 111 -8.12 -32.82 15.51
N ARG A 112 -9.33 -32.69 16.07
CA ARG A 112 -9.56 -31.94 17.33
C ARG A 112 -8.91 -32.61 18.54
N ILE A 113 -8.98 -33.94 18.62
CA ILE A 113 -8.39 -34.71 19.74
C ILE A 113 -6.86 -34.63 19.68
N LEU A 114 -6.28 -34.82 18.49
CA LEU A 114 -4.83 -34.74 18.29
C LEU A 114 -4.26 -33.35 18.61
N MET A 115 -4.98 -32.27 18.26
CA MET A 115 -4.55 -30.91 18.56
C MET A 115 -4.56 -30.63 20.07
N ARG A 116 -5.57 -31.14 20.80
CA ARG A 116 -5.69 -30.98 22.25
C ARG A 116 -4.67 -31.79 23.04
N ILE A 117 -4.30 -32.98 22.53
CA ILE A 117 -3.21 -33.79 23.08
C ILE A 117 -1.89 -33.06 22.89
N ARG A 118 -1.58 -32.55 21.69
CA ARG A 118 -0.33 -31.82 21.42
C ARG A 118 -0.19 -30.58 22.32
N SER A 119 -1.25 -29.80 22.50
CA SER A 119 -1.23 -28.65 23.42
C SER A 119 -1.06 -29.00 24.90
N LEU A 120 -1.27 -30.26 25.29
CA LEU A 120 -1.06 -30.74 26.66
C LEU A 120 0.37 -31.29 26.88
N PHE A 121 1.13 -31.52 25.81
CA PHE A 121 2.49 -32.06 25.87
C PHE A 121 3.59 -31.07 25.46
N ASP A 122 3.21 -29.87 24.99
CA ASP A 122 4.16 -28.76 24.82
C ASP A 122 4.33 -28.02 26.17
N ILE A 123 5.31 -28.46 26.97
CA ILE A 123 5.98 -27.71 28.05
C ILE A 123 7.37 -27.31 27.56
#